data_AF-A0A956WS21-F1
#
_entry.id   AF-A0A956WS21-F1
#
_cell.length_a   1.000
_cell.length_b   1.000
_cell.length_c   1.000
_cell.angle_alpha   90.00
_cell.angle_beta   90.00
_cell.angle_gamma   90.00
#
_symmetry.space_group_name_H-M   'P 1'
#
loop_
_entity.id
_entity.type
_entity.pdbx_description
1 polymer ?
#
loop_
_entity_poly.entity_id
_entity_poly.type
_entity_poly.pdbx_seq_one_letter_code
_entity_poly.pdbx_strand_id
1 'polypeptide(L)'
;MNDEQVWLEQARRGDKEAFGQLIEAYQGPVYNLAYRMLSNSGEAEEAAQEAFIRAYTRLNSYDPAHKFSTWLLSITSNYCIDQIRKRRAVLLSIDEPLPPHPALHSDNNKGPEAAFLAQEREVLVKSLLAELPEEYRQAVILRYWYDMSYEEIAETQTSTVSAVKSRLFRARRILAEAGLERGLAPAVEAEVAV
;
A
#
# COMPACT_ATOMS: atom_id res chain seq x y z
N MET A 1 -2.51 -10.36 28.40
CA MET A 1 -2.61 -9.02 27.77
C MET A 1 -1.97 -9.15 26.41
N ASN A 2 -2.53 -8.50 25.38
CA ASN A 2 -1.88 -8.47 24.07
C ASN A 2 -0.62 -7.58 24.21
N ASP A 3 0.58 -8.08 23.89
CA ASP A 3 1.83 -7.32 24.07
C ASP A 3 1.76 -5.96 23.34
N GLU A 4 1.06 -5.91 22.21
CA GLU A 4 0.73 -4.68 21.48
C GLU A 4 0.00 -3.63 22.33
N GLN A 5 -1.01 -4.05 23.13
CA GLN A 5 -1.77 -3.10 23.96
C GLN A 5 -0.88 -2.50 25.05
N VAL A 6 0.01 -3.31 25.64
CA VAL A 6 0.97 -2.84 26.64
C VAL A 6 1.92 -1.82 26.03
N TRP A 7 2.48 -2.11 24.85
CA TRP A 7 3.35 -1.18 24.13
C TRP A 7 2.63 0.12 23.77
N LEU A 8 1.38 0.05 23.32
CA LEU A 8 0.58 1.24 23.00
C LEU A 8 0.35 2.13 24.23
N GLU A 9 0.01 1.55 25.37
CA GLU A 9 -0.21 2.31 26.61
C GLU A 9 1.07 2.98 27.12
N GLN A 10 2.20 2.27 27.06
CA GLN A 10 3.50 2.80 27.47
C GLN A 10 3.98 3.89 26.51
N ALA A 11 3.87 3.66 25.20
CA ALA A 11 4.26 4.62 24.17
C ALA A 11 3.46 5.93 24.28
N ARG A 12 2.16 5.85 24.62
CA ARG A 12 1.33 7.04 24.91
C ARG A 12 1.81 7.87 26.09
N ARG A 13 2.50 7.24 27.05
CA ARG A 13 3.11 7.91 28.21
C ARG A 13 4.51 8.44 27.91
N GLY A 14 4.97 8.32 26.66
CA GLY A 14 6.27 8.80 26.20
C GLY A 14 7.39 7.75 26.26
N ASP A 15 7.05 6.49 26.48
CA ASP A 15 8.03 5.40 26.43
C ASP A 15 8.46 5.13 24.97
N LYS A 16 9.71 5.49 24.67
CA LYS A 16 10.29 5.33 23.32
C LYS A 16 10.62 3.88 23.00
N GLU A 17 10.97 3.07 24.00
CA GLU A 17 11.30 1.66 23.79
C GLU A 17 10.03 0.89 23.43
N ALA A 18 8.92 1.19 24.11
CA ALA A 18 7.61 0.64 23.78
C ALA A 18 7.17 1.00 22.35
N PHE A 19 7.42 2.23 21.90
CA PHE A 19 7.16 2.59 20.51
C PHE A 19 8.11 1.89 19.53
N GLY A 20 9.36 1.66 19.93
CA GLY A 20 10.32 0.84 19.17
C GLY A 20 9.80 -0.56 18.87
N GLN A 21 9.15 -1.21 19.85
CA GLN A 21 8.51 -2.52 19.65
C GLN A 21 7.37 -2.46 18.61
N LEU A 22 6.59 -1.38 18.60
CA LEU A 22 5.57 -1.16 17.56
C LEU A 22 6.21 -0.96 16.17
N ILE A 23 7.33 -0.24 16.08
CA ILE A 23 8.06 -0.10 14.80
C ILE A 23 8.54 -1.48 14.33
N GLU A 24 9.17 -2.27 15.20
CA GLU A 24 9.68 -3.60 14.86
C GLU A 24 8.58 -4.52 14.34
N ALA A 25 7.40 -4.48 14.97
CA ALA A 25 6.24 -5.28 14.57
C ALA A 25 5.64 -4.84 13.22
N TYR A 26 5.71 -3.56 12.87
CA TYR A 26 4.96 -2.99 11.75
C TYR A 26 5.81 -2.48 10.58
N GLN A 27 7.13 -2.40 10.71
CA GLN A 27 8.03 -1.88 9.67
C GLN A 27 7.88 -2.61 8.33
N GLY A 28 7.73 -3.95 8.36
CA GLY A 28 7.53 -4.76 7.17
C GLY A 28 6.22 -4.40 6.44
N PRO A 29 5.05 -4.52 7.09
CA PRO A 29 3.77 -4.09 6.52
C PRO A 29 3.75 -2.64 6.01
N VAL A 30 4.28 -1.70 6.79
CA VAL A 30 4.31 -0.27 6.41
C VAL A 30 5.15 -0.05 5.16
N TYR A 31 6.37 -0.59 5.11
CA TYR A 31 7.23 -0.52 3.93
C TYR A 31 6.57 -1.18 2.71
N ASN A 32 6.00 -2.38 2.90
CA ASN A 32 5.35 -3.15 1.84
C ASN A 32 4.15 -2.42 1.23
N LEU A 33 3.36 -1.72 2.05
CA LEU A 33 2.27 -0.86 1.60
C LEU A 33 2.82 0.31 0.77
N ALA A 34 3.80 1.03 1.32
CA ALA A 34 4.40 2.17 0.65
C ALA A 34 5.04 1.79 -0.69
N TYR A 35 5.74 0.65 -0.74
CA TYR A 35 6.36 0.14 -1.96
C TYR A 35 5.34 -0.21 -3.04
N ARG A 36 4.21 -0.83 -2.68
CA ARG A 36 3.11 -1.11 -3.63
C ARG A 36 2.41 0.15 -4.12
N MET A 37 2.37 1.20 -3.30
CA MET A 37 1.76 2.47 -3.66
C MET A 37 2.65 3.31 -4.58
N LEU A 38 3.94 3.46 -4.22
CA LEU A 38 4.88 4.40 -4.82
C LEU A 38 5.74 3.78 -5.92
N SER A 39 5.88 2.46 -5.91
CA SER A 39 6.70 1.70 -6.86
C SER A 39 8.19 2.05 -6.87
N ASN A 40 8.69 2.73 -5.84
CA ASN A 40 10.08 3.13 -5.66
C ASN A 40 10.55 2.75 -4.25
N SER A 41 11.70 2.08 -4.12
CA SER A 41 12.22 1.59 -2.84
C SER A 41 12.62 2.72 -1.90
N GLY A 42 13.32 3.75 -2.39
CA GLY A 42 13.73 4.90 -1.60
C GLY A 42 12.54 5.74 -1.12
N GLU A 43 11.56 5.98 -1.99
CA GLU A 43 10.33 6.68 -1.60
C GLU A 43 9.49 5.86 -0.62
N ALA A 44 9.50 4.53 -0.75
CA ALA A 44 8.82 3.65 0.20
C ALA A 44 9.48 3.69 1.59
N GLU A 45 10.81 3.76 1.65
CA GLU A 45 11.55 3.92 2.90
C GLU A 45 11.24 5.28 3.55
N GLU A 46 11.30 6.37 2.78
CA GLU A 46 10.93 7.71 3.27
C GLU A 46 9.49 7.75 3.78
N ALA A 47 8.55 7.17 3.03
CA ALA A 47 7.15 7.08 3.41
C ALA A 47 6.93 6.25 4.68
N ALA A 48 7.69 5.15 4.86
CA ALA A 48 7.61 4.34 6.06
C ALA A 48 8.09 5.12 7.29
N GLN A 49 9.24 5.80 7.18
CA GLN A 49 9.78 6.63 8.26
C GLN A 49 8.80 7.74 8.64
N GLU A 50 8.31 8.50 7.66
CA GLU A 50 7.35 9.58 7.89
C GLU A 50 6.02 9.07 8.46
N ALA A 51 5.56 7.88 8.05
CA ALA A 51 4.37 7.25 8.62
C ALA A 51 4.54 6.95 10.12
N PHE A 52 5.69 6.42 10.54
CA PHE A 52 5.96 6.19 11.97
C PHE A 52 6.12 7.46 12.77
N ILE A 53 6.74 8.51 12.20
CA ILE A 53 6.82 9.84 12.83
C ILE A 53 5.40 10.41 13.05
N ARG A 54 4.55 10.32 12.03
CA ARG A 54 3.13 10.73 12.13
C ARG A 54 2.35 9.89 13.11
N ALA A 55 2.57 8.58 13.14
CA ALA A 55 1.92 7.68 14.09
C ALA A 55 2.34 8.01 15.53
N TYR A 56 3.62 8.25 15.78
CA TYR A 56 4.11 8.63 17.11
C TYR A 56 3.49 9.96 17.57
N THR A 57 3.54 10.98 16.71
CA THR A 57 3.01 12.33 17.04
C THR A 57 1.49 12.33 17.24
N ARG A 58 0.76 11.42 16.60
CA ARG A 58 -0.70 11.29 16.70
C ARG A 58 -1.15 10.13 17.57
N LEU A 59 -0.25 9.45 18.28
CA LEU A 59 -0.58 8.23 19.02
C LEU A 59 -1.67 8.44 20.09
N ASN A 60 -1.73 9.65 20.64
CA ASN A 60 -2.75 10.04 21.61
C ASN A 60 -4.16 10.18 20.99
N SER A 61 -4.28 10.36 19.67
CA SER A 61 -5.57 10.39 18.97
C SER A 61 -6.03 9.03 18.44
N TYR A 62 -5.22 7.98 18.58
CA TYR A 62 -5.63 6.62 18.20
C TYR A 62 -6.83 6.18 19.05
N ASP A 63 -7.79 5.50 18.45
CA ASP A 63 -8.93 4.93 19.17
C ASP A 63 -8.73 3.41 19.30
N PRO A 64 -8.55 2.87 20.53
CA PRO A 64 -8.41 1.45 20.77
C PRO A 64 -9.60 0.58 20.36
N ALA A 65 -10.74 1.19 20.00
CA ALA A 65 -11.86 0.46 19.38
C ALA A 65 -11.53 -0.08 17.98
N HIS A 66 -10.53 0.50 17.31
CA HIS A 66 -10.04 0.07 16.00
C HIS A 66 -8.72 -0.68 16.15
N LYS A 67 -8.34 -1.50 15.15
CA LYS A 67 -7.02 -2.14 15.14
C LYS A 67 -5.94 -1.09 14.90
N PHE A 68 -4.83 -1.18 15.65
CA PHE A 68 -3.69 -0.29 15.46
C PHE A 68 -3.09 -0.43 14.05
N SER A 69 -3.04 -1.66 13.53
CA SER A 69 -2.59 -1.94 12.17
C SER A 69 -3.40 -1.17 11.13
N THR A 70 -4.73 -1.20 11.21
CA THR A 70 -5.62 -0.42 10.32
C THR A 70 -5.26 1.07 10.39
N TRP A 71 -5.19 1.65 11.60
CA TRP A 71 -4.89 3.06 11.79
C TRP A 71 -3.53 3.48 11.22
N LEU A 72 -2.48 2.66 11.45
CA LEU A 72 -1.13 2.91 10.95
C LEU A 72 -1.05 2.78 9.42
N LEU A 73 -1.72 1.78 8.83
CA LEU A 73 -1.79 1.60 7.39
C LEU A 73 -2.60 2.72 6.71
N SER A 74 -3.60 3.28 7.39
CA SER A 74 -4.31 4.49 6.92
C SER A 74 -3.38 5.70 6.85
N ILE A 75 -2.55 5.94 7.88
CA ILE A 75 -1.56 7.02 7.87
C ILE A 75 -0.58 6.84 6.70
N THR A 76 -0.07 5.61 6.54
CA THR A 76 0.91 5.26 5.50
C THR A 76 0.34 5.45 4.10
N SER A 77 -0.83 4.88 3.83
CA SER A 77 -1.44 4.95 2.50
C SER A 77 -1.85 6.37 2.11
N ASN A 78 -2.36 7.17 3.06
CA ASN A 78 -2.70 8.56 2.82
C ASN A 78 -1.46 9.41 2.52
N TYR A 79 -0.35 9.18 3.23
CA TYR A 79 0.91 9.84 2.88
C TYR A 79 1.37 9.49 1.45
N CYS A 80 1.24 8.22 1.05
CA CYS A 80 1.58 7.82 -0.31
C CYS A 80 0.71 8.52 -1.37
N ILE A 81 -0.60 8.64 -1.12
CA ILE A 81 -1.52 9.41 -1.99
C ILE A 81 -1.07 10.87 -2.09
N ASP A 82 -0.71 11.51 -0.99
CA ASP A 82 -0.23 12.89 -0.98
C ASP A 82 1.03 13.06 -1.85
N GLN A 83 1.97 12.11 -1.78
CA GLN A 83 3.17 12.13 -2.62
C GLN A 83 2.85 11.96 -4.12
N ILE A 84 1.95 11.04 -4.47
CA ILE A 84 1.52 10.84 -5.85
C ILE A 84 0.86 12.10 -6.40
N ARG A 85 -0.03 12.74 -5.62
CA ARG A 85 -0.70 13.99 -5.99
C ARG A 85 0.28 15.14 -6.15
N LYS A 86 1.23 15.29 -5.22
CA LYS A 86 2.27 16.31 -5.28
C LYS A 86 3.12 16.17 -6.54
N ARG A 87 3.52 14.95 -6.91
CA ARG A 87 4.25 14.68 -8.15
C ARG A 87 3.45 15.11 -9.38
N ARG A 88 2.17 14.74 -9.44
CA ARG A 88 1.29 15.13 -10.56
C ARG A 88 1.14 16.65 -10.68
N ALA A 89 1.02 17.37 -9.57
CA ALA A 89 0.91 18.82 -9.57
C ALA A 89 2.18 19.51 -10.11
N VAL A 90 3.37 19.01 -9.75
CA VAL A 90 4.65 19.51 -10.28
C VAL A 90 4.74 19.29 -11.80
N LEU A 91 4.32 18.11 -12.28
CA LEU A 91 4.34 17.79 -13.71
C LEU A 91 3.39 18.68 -14.53
N LEU A 92 2.20 18.98 -14.01
CA LEU A 92 1.25 19.87 -14.70
C LEU A 92 1.69 21.34 -14.71
N SER A 93 2.66 21.70 -13.88
CA SER A 93 3.20 23.07 -13.81
C SER A 93 4.37 23.30 -14.77
N ILE A 94 4.88 22.26 -15.42
CA ILE A 94 5.98 22.31 -16.38
C ILE A 94 5.41 21.87 -17.73
N ASP A 95 5.35 22.75 -18.73
CA ASP A 95 4.84 22.49 -20.09
C ASP A 95 5.78 21.55 -20.89
N GLU A 96 6.15 20.39 -20.33
CA GLU A 96 7.07 19.45 -20.96
C GLU A 96 6.44 18.05 -21.06
N PRO A 97 6.46 17.40 -22.24
CA PRO A 97 5.83 16.10 -22.41
C PRO A 97 6.63 15.03 -21.64
N LEU A 98 5.88 14.16 -20.97
CA LEU A 98 6.39 13.05 -20.16
C LEU A 98 7.43 12.20 -20.93
N PRO A 99 8.61 11.94 -20.35
CA PRO A 99 9.24 10.64 -20.57
C PRO A 99 8.32 9.57 -19.97
N PRO A 100 8.29 8.36 -20.55
CA PRO A 100 7.54 7.25 -19.96
C PRO A 100 7.96 7.08 -18.51
N HIS A 101 6.99 6.70 -17.69
CA HIS A 101 7.11 6.21 -16.30
C HIS A 101 8.57 5.91 -15.94
N PRO A 102 9.18 6.50 -14.89
CA PRO A 102 10.57 6.20 -14.54
C PRO A 102 10.67 4.69 -14.49
N ALA A 103 11.50 4.16 -15.38
CA ALA A 103 11.68 2.73 -15.57
C ALA A 103 11.84 2.14 -14.18
N LEU A 104 11.10 1.07 -13.92
CA LEU A 104 11.24 0.25 -12.74
C LEU A 104 12.75 0.03 -12.54
N HIS A 105 13.35 0.76 -11.60
CA HIS A 105 14.69 0.46 -11.15
C HIS A 105 14.56 -0.86 -10.40
N SER A 106 14.69 -1.94 -11.16
CA SER A 106 14.87 -3.28 -10.63
C SER A 106 16.25 -3.29 -10.00
N ASP A 107 16.31 -3.19 -8.67
CA ASP A 107 17.50 -3.60 -7.94
C ASP A 107 17.72 -5.08 -8.24
N ASN A 108 18.70 -5.31 -9.11
CA ASN A 108 18.95 -6.58 -9.74
C ASN A 108 20.00 -7.32 -8.91
N ASN A 109 19.62 -8.39 -8.20
CA ASN A 109 20.59 -9.38 -7.75
C ASN A 109 19.99 -10.79 -7.50
N LYS A 110 20.38 -11.70 -8.42
CA LYS A 110 20.63 -13.17 -8.29
C LYS A 110 19.45 -14.16 -8.22
N GLY A 111 19.51 -15.18 -9.11
CA GLY A 111 18.52 -16.26 -9.38
C GLY A 111 18.32 -17.30 -8.26
N PRO A 112 17.69 -18.50 -8.46
CA PRO A 112 17.50 -19.30 -9.68
C PRO A 112 16.06 -19.24 -10.24
N GLU A 113 15.78 -19.91 -11.34
CA GLU A 113 14.57 -19.83 -12.20
C GLU A 113 13.21 -19.62 -11.49
N ALA A 114 12.96 -20.22 -10.32
CA ALA A 114 11.74 -19.99 -9.54
C ALA A 114 11.69 -18.62 -8.84
N ALA A 115 12.82 -18.10 -8.37
CA ALA A 115 12.95 -16.72 -7.88
C ALA A 115 12.80 -15.72 -9.03
N PHE A 116 13.26 -16.08 -10.22
CA PHE A 116 13.06 -15.27 -11.43
C PHE A 116 11.58 -15.19 -11.82
N LEU A 117 10.86 -16.30 -11.85
CA LEU A 117 9.41 -16.32 -12.12
C LEU A 117 8.59 -15.55 -11.05
N ALA A 118 8.97 -15.67 -9.78
CA ALA A 118 8.35 -14.89 -8.71
C ALA A 118 8.61 -13.39 -8.87
N GLN A 119 9.83 -13.02 -9.27
CA GLN A 119 10.22 -11.64 -9.54
C GLN A 119 9.49 -11.07 -10.78
N GLU A 120 9.36 -11.83 -11.86
CA GLU A 120 8.59 -11.43 -13.04
C GLU A 120 7.12 -11.21 -12.70
N ARG A 121 6.53 -12.10 -11.89
CA ARG A 121 5.15 -11.94 -11.41
C ARG A 121 5.00 -10.70 -10.52
N GLU A 122 5.96 -10.44 -9.64
CA GLU A 122 5.96 -9.24 -8.79
C GLU A 122 6.07 -7.95 -9.61
N VAL A 123 6.98 -7.93 -10.59
CA VAL A 123 7.14 -6.82 -11.55
C VAL A 123 5.85 -6.57 -12.32
N LEU A 124 5.18 -7.64 -12.77
CA LEU A 124 3.91 -7.57 -13.47
C LEU A 124 2.78 -7.04 -12.58
N VAL A 125 2.61 -7.56 -11.37
CA VAL A 125 1.59 -7.06 -10.43
C VAL A 125 1.84 -5.59 -10.12
N LYS A 126 3.11 -5.20 -9.93
CA LYS A 126 3.50 -3.83 -9.67
C LYS A 126 3.17 -2.90 -10.84
N SER A 127 3.45 -3.29 -12.08
CA SER A 127 3.12 -2.48 -13.26
C SER A 127 1.60 -2.32 -13.44
N LEU A 128 0.84 -3.40 -13.24
CA LEU A 128 -0.63 -3.37 -13.27
C LEU A 128 -1.21 -2.44 -12.19
N LEU A 129 -0.67 -2.48 -10.96
CA LEU A 129 -1.08 -1.56 -9.91
C LEU A 129 -0.73 -0.11 -10.27
N ALA A 130 0.42 0.13 -10.91
CA ALA A 130 0.86 1.46 -11.34
C ALA A 130 -0.06 2.10 -12.39
N GLU A 131 -0.79 1.31 -13.17
CA GLU A 131 -1.79 1.78 -14.16
C GLU A 131 -3.10 2.25 -13.52
N LEU A 132 -3.38 1.82 -12.29
CA LEU A 132 -4.60 2.23 -11.60
C LEU A 132 -4.53 3.70 -11.17
N PRO A 133 -5.66 4.44 -11.23
CA PRO A 133 -5.83 5.68 -10.49
C PRO A 133 -5.46 5.49 -9.02
N GLU A 134 -4.84 6.49 -8.41
CA GLU A 134 -4.27 6.42 -7.05
C GLU A 134 -5.27 5.92 -5.99
N GLU A 135 -6.52 6.40 -6.03
CA GLU A 135 -7.58 5.97 -5.10
C GLU A 135 -8.02 4.51 -5.32
N TYR A 136 -7.89 4.02 -6.55
CA TYR A 136 -8.27 2.66 -6.93
C TYR A 136 -7.16 1.71 -6.48
N ARG A 137 -5.90 2.09 -6.74
CA ARG A 137 -4.70 1.39 -6.25
C ARG A 137 -4.74 1.25 -4.74
N GLN A 138 -4.99 2.34 -4.02
CA GLN A 138 -5.09 2.34 -2.57
C GLN A 138 -6.18 1.37 -2.09
N ALA A 139 -7.39 1.45 -2.64
CA ALA A 139 -8.49 0.56 -2.24
C ALA A 139 -8.15 -0.92 -2.49
N VAL A 140 -7.53 -1.24 -3.63
CA VAL A 140 -7.08 -2.59 -3.98
C VAL A 140 -6.04 -3.10 -2.98
N ILE A 141 -5.01 -2.31 -2.69
CA ILE A 141 -3.93 -2.75 -1.79
C ILE A 141 -4.46 -2.96 -0.38
N LEU A 142 -5.20 -2.00 0.16
CA LEU A 142 -5.79 -2.10 1.50
C LEU A 142 -6.74 -3.30 1.61
N ARG A 143 -7.51 -3.59 0.55
CA ARG A 143 -8.46 -4.70 0.55
C ARG A 143 -7.80 -6.07 0.46
N TYR A 144 -6.84 -6.27 -0.45
CA TYR A 144 -6.34 -7.62 -0.78
C TYR A 144 -5.02 -7.99 -0.11
N TRP A 145 -4.24 -7.02 0.38
CA TRP A 145 -3.00 -7.30 1.13
C TRP A 145 -3.17 -7.17 2.64
N TYR A 146 -4.13 -6.37 3.09
CA TYR A 146 -4.31 -6.05 4.51
C TYR A 146 -5.71 -6.40 5.03
N ASP A 147 -6.54 -7.04 4.20
CA ASP A 147 -7.89 -7.50 4.54
C ASP A 147 -8.80 -6.44 5.19
N MET A 148 -8.54 -5.15 4.91
CA MET A 148 -9.35 -4.07 5.47
C MET A 148 -10.78 -4.17 4.96
N SER A 149 -11.73 -3.91 5.86
CA SER A 149 -13.16 -3.86 5.54
C SER A 149 -13.47 -2.70 4.61
N TYR A 150 -14.64 -2.72 3.99
CA TYR A 150 -15.04 -1.59 3.15
C TYR A 150 -15.28 -0.33 3.98
N GLU A 151 -15.67 -0.49 5.23
CA GLU A 151 -15.86 0.56 6.23
C GLU A 151 -14.51 1.18 6.59
N GLU A 152 -13.49 0.38 6.93
CA GLU A 152 -12.14 0.87 7.26
C GLU A 152 -11.48 1.59 6.07
N ILE A 153 -11.69 1.08 4.85
CA ILE A 153 -11.20 1.73 3.63
C ILE A 153 -11.97 3.04 3.37
N ALA A 154 -13.28 3.05 3.59
CA ALA A 154 -14.09 4.25 3.39
C ALA A 154 -13.66 5.38 4.34
N GLU A 155 -13.43 5.05 5.61
CA GLU A 155 -12.87 5.97 6.61
C GLU A 155 -11.47 6.46 6.22
N THR A 156 -10.58 5.55 5.82
CA THR A 156 -9.22 5.90 5.39
C THR A 156 -9.21 6.88 4.24
N GLN A 157 -10.09 6.68 3.26
CA GLN A 157 -10.21 7.49 2.06
C GLN A 157 -11.11 8.73 2.23
N THR A 158 -11.66 8.97 3.43
CA THR A 158 -12.67 10.00 3.70
C THR A 158 -13.80 9.96 2.66
N SER A 159 -14.36 8.76 2.45
CA SER A 159 -15.36 8.49 1.41
C SER A 159 -16.46 7.54 1.92
N THR A 160 -17.38 7.14 1.03
CA THR A 160 -18.47 6.23 1.42
C THR A 160 -18.15 4.78 1.05
N VAL A 161 -18.72 3.83 1.78
CA VAL A 161 -18.65 2.39 1.45
C VAL A 161 -19.12 2.12 0.00
N SER A 162 -20.12 2.86 -0.47
CA SER A 162 -20.60 2.78 -1.87
C SER A 162 -19.52 3.21 -2.87
N ALA A 163 -18.79 4.29 -2.58
CA ALA A 163 -17.66 4.73 -3.39
C ALA A 163 -16.55 3.68 -3.40
N VAL A 164 -16.19 3.10 -2.25
CA VAL A 164 -15.18 2.04 -2.15
C VAL A 164 -15.55 0.81 -2.98
N LYS A 165 -16.80 0.33 -2.88
CA LYS A 165 -17.31 -0.78 -3.71
C LYS A 165 -17.18 -0.47 -5.20
N SER A 166 -17.52 0.76 -5.60
CA SER A 166 -17.43 1.22 -6.99
C SER A 166 -15.97 1.30 -7.47
N ARG A 167 -15.06 1.84 -6.66
CA ARG A 167 -13.62 1.90 -6.95
C ARG A 167 -13.04 0.51 -7.12
N LEU A 168 -13.30 -0.40 -6.19
CA LEU A 168 -12.83 -1.79 -6.25
C LEU A 168 -13.37 -2.54 -7.48
N PHE A 169 -14.64 -2.33 -7.83
CA PHE A 169 -15.22 -2.92 -9.03
C PHE A 169 -14.52 -2.43 -10.31
N ARG A 170 -14.32 -1.12 -10.45
CA ARG A 170 -13.61 -0.53 -11.59
C ARG A 170 -12.15 -0.98 -11.64
N ALA A 171 -11.47 -0.99 -10.49
CA ALA A 171 -10.09 -1.43 -10.39
C ALA A 171 -9.92 -2.89 -10.86
N ARG A 172 -10.80 -3.80 -10.41
CA ARG A 172 -10.77 -5.21 -10.87
C ARG A 172 -10.95 -5.33 -12.38
N ARG A 173 -11.81 -4.52 -13.00
CA ARG A 173 -12.00 -4.52 -14.46
C ARG A 173 -10.75 -4.07 -15.20
N ILE A 174 -10.15 -2.95 -14.77
CA ILE A 174 -8.90 -2.43 -15.34
C ILE A 174 -7.79 -3.48 -15.21
N LEU A 175 -7.62 -4.08 -14.02
CA LEU A 175 -6.61 -5.12 -13.79
C LEU A 175 -6.86 -6.39 -14.62
N ALA A 176 -8.12 -6.79 -14.81
CA ALA A 176 -8.46 -7.95 -15.63
C ALA A 176 -8.12 -7.71 -17.11
N GLU A 177 -8.50 -6.55 -17.65
CA GLU A 177 -8.20 -6.16 -19.04
C GLU A 177 -6.69 -6.05 -19.27
N ALA A 178 -6.01 -5.27 -18.44
CA ALA A 178 -4.56 -5.07 -18.49
C ALA A 178 -3.77 -6.37 -18.23
N GLY A 179 -4.33 -7.28 -17.44
CA GLY A 179 -3.74 -8.60 -17.19
C GLY A 179 -3.84 -9.52 -18.40
N LEU A 180 -5.01 -9.58 -19.05
CA LEU A 180 -5.22 -10.36 -20.26
C LEU A 180 -4.28 -9.94 -21.40
N GLU A 181 -4.09 -8.63 -21.59
CA GLU A 181 -3.14 -8.08 -22.57
C GLU A 181 -1.69 -8.53 -22.32
N ARG A 182 -1.35 -8.80 -21.06
CA ARG A 182 -0.02 -9.24 -20.61
C ARG A 182 0.07 -10.76 -20.44
N GLY A 183 -0.92 -11.51 -20.91
CA GLY A 183 -0.94 -12.97 -20.89
C GLY A 183 -1.26 -13.61 -19.54
N LEU A 184 -1.80 -12.85 -18.57
CA LEU A 184 -2.35 -13.44 -17.34
C LEU A 184 -3.68 -14.12 -17.66
N ALA A 185 -3.72 -15.44 -17.53
CA ALA A 185 -4.97 -16.18 -17.58
C ALA A 185 -5.78 -15.95 -16.28
N PRO A 186 -7.12 -15.82 -16.37
CA PRO A 186 -7.96 -15.80 -15.18
C PRO A 186 -7.81 -17.14 -14.42
N ALA A 187 -7.75 -17.09 -13.09
CA ALA A 187 -7.50 -18.25 -12.23
C ALA A 187 -8.61 -19.34 -12.23
N VAL A 188 -9.53 -19.31 -13.19
CA VAL A 188 -10.77 -20.12 -13.21
C VAL A 188 -10.54 -21.55 -13.74
N GLU A 189 -9.34 -21.93 -14.17
CA GLU A 189 -9.05 -23.30 -14.67
C GLU A 189 -8.44 -24.27 -13.65
N ALA A 190 -8.25 -23.88 -12.37
CA ALA A 190 -7.63 -24.74 -11.37
C ALA A 190 -8.60 -25.57 -10.49
N GLU A 191 -9.92 -25.45 -10.67
CA GLU A 191 -10.94 -26.14 -9.87
C GLU A 191 -11.95 -26.92 -10.72
N VAL A 192 -11.49 -27.71 -11.70
CA VAL A 192 -12.28 -28.83 -12.25
C VAL A 192 -11.35 -30.01 -12.55
N ALA A 193 -10.84 -30.63 -11.50
CA ALA A 193 -10.29 -31.98 -11.56
C ALA A 193 -10.46 -32.66 -10.20
N VAL A 194 -11.67 -33.15 -9.95
CA VAL A 194 -11.96 -34.25 -9.03
C VAL A 194 -12.77 -35.28 -9.80
#